data_AF-A0A9X4FRQ8-F1
#
_entry.id   AF-A0A9X4FRQ8-F1
#
_cell.length_a   1.000
_cell.length_b   1.000
_cell.length_c   1.000
_cell.angle_alpha   90.00
_cell.angle_beta   90.00
_cell.angle_gamma   90.00
#
_symmetry.space_group_name_H-M   'P 1'
#
loop_
_entity.id
_entity.type
_entity.pdbx_description
1 polymer ?
#
loop_
_entity_poly.entity_id
_entity_poly.type
_entity_poly.pdbx_seq_one_letter_code
_entity_poly.pdbx_strand_id
1 'polypeptide(L)'
;MGTTKISKFPFNIRGKVAKQHAEPIIEKNLYTILGFKDIEDFENKTSKLVNKKVWQSFVDCFAKEIDYAATEEVVKNIVCNIAKSDQGNAFTKTEHLILNEKQDNKKREKAIRKAISILRKINPEKAFNELSVIKKQAEDFLQTDFCKAQSKSLQGFAPSGEQLFAETLKYIETLERLSEVKKEGLVRDFLLNHVSLLNKKYPKSQGKREDAITILSSDELKNFYNKGVKEGMLQPMAS
;
A
#
# COMPACT_ATOMS: atom_id res chain seq x y z
N MET A 1 -14.00 -15.77 27.21
CA MET A 1 -13.43 -16.28 25.94
C MET A 1 -14.59 -16.66 25.04
N GLY A 2 -14.99 -15.77 24.12
CA GLY A 2 -16.11 -16.00 23.22
C GLY A 2 -15.62 -16.63 21.93
N THR A 3 -16.10 -17.84 21.64
CA THR A 3 -15.81 -18.54 20.38
C THR A 3 -16.60 -17.88 19.26
N THR A 4 -15.89 -17.12 18.41
CA THR A 4 -16.44 -16.62 17.15
C THR A 4 -16.82 -17.81 16.29
N LYS A 5 -18.11 -18.11 16.18
CA LYS A 5 -18.64 -19.11 15.26
C LYS A 5 -18.39 -18.59 13.84
N ILE A 6 -17.35 -19.10 13.20
CA ILE A 6 -17.21 -19.03 11.75
C ILE A 6 -18.41 -19.80 11.19
N SER A 7 -19.33 -19.05 10.58
CA SER A 7 -20.42 -19.59 9.77
C SER A 7 -19.85 -20.64 8.82
N LYS A 8 -20.36 -21.87 8.90
CA LYS A 8 -19.96 -22.97 8.03
C LYS A 8 -20.25 -22.56 6.58
N PHE A 9 -19.20 -22.22 5.84
CA PHE A 9 -19.25 -22.03 4.38
C PHE A 9 -19.93 -23.24 3.74
N PRO A 10 -21.10 -23.10 3.08
CA PRO A 10 -21.72 -24.21 2.39
C PRO A 10 -21.20 -24.22 0.96
N PHE A 11 -20.01 -24.78 0.73
CA PHE A 11 -19.66 -25.24 -0.61
C PHE A 11 -20.53 -26.46 -0.92
N ASN A 12 -21.70 -26.21 -1.52
CA ASN A 12 -22.62 -27.26 -1.94
C ASN A 12 -22.05 -27.95 -3.19
N ILE A 13 -21.22 -28.98 -2.97
CA ILE A 13 -20.68 -29.83 -4.03
C ILE A 13 -21.77 -30.82 -4.45
N ARG A 14 -22.66 -30.45 -5.39
CA ARG A 14 -23.47 -31.42 -6.14
C ARG A 14 -23.92 -30.87 -7.50
N GLY A 15 -23.46 -31.53 -8.56
CA GLY A 15 -24.14 -31.56 -9.87
C GLY A 15 -23.26 -31.17 -11.06
N LYS A 16 -22.96 -32.15 -11.94
CA LYS A 16 -22.48 -31.91 -13.31
C LYS A 16 -23.44 -30.94 -14.01
N VAL A 17 -22.99 -29.75 -14.37
CA VAL A 17 -23.73 -28.84 -15.24
C VAL A 17 -23.17 -28.96 -16.66
N ALA A 18 -24.04 -29.26 -17.61
CA ALA A 18 -23.72 -29.37 -19.02
C ALA A 18 -23.13 -28.06 -19.56
N LYS A 19 -22.11 -28.17 -20.44
CA LYS A 19 -21.53 -27.05 -21.19
C LYS A 19 -22.63 -26.36 -21.99
N GLN A 20 -23.11 -25.23 -21.48
CA GLN A 20 -23.80 -24.21 -22.26
C GLN A 20 -23.05 -22.91 -22.04
N HIS A 21 -22.74 -22.23 -23.15
CA HIS A 21 -21.99 -20.98 -23.23
C HIS A 21 -22.40 -19.97 -22.13
N ALA A 22 -21.55 -19.80 -21.11
CA ALA A 22 -21.87 -19.02 -19.90
C ALA A 22 -20.76 -18.03 -19.49
N GLU A 23 -19.92 -17.58 -20.41
CA GLU A 23 -19.04 -16.42 -20.22
C GLU A 23 -19.77 -15.22 -20.85
N PRO A 24 -20.61 -14.45 -20.11
CA PRO A 24 -20.14 -13.34 -19.26
C PRO A 24 -21.02 -13.02 -18.01
N ILE A 25 -21.87 -13.94 -17.54
CA ILE A 25 -22.80 -13.70 -16.40
C ILE A 25 -22.10 -13.95 -15.04
N ILE A 26 -21.00 -14.70 -15.06
CA ILE A 26 -20.40 -15.32 -13.88
C ILE A 26 -19.44 -14.37 -13.11
N GLU A 27 -18.70 -13.49 -13.81
CA GLU A 27 -17.73 -12.57 -13.19
C GLU A 27 -18.37 -11.32 -12.55
N LYS A 28 -19.62 -10.98 -12.89
CA LYS A 28 -20.30 -9.78 -12.39
C LYS A 28 -20.80 -9.88 -10.95
N ASN A 29 -20.75 -11.06 -10.35
CA ASN A 29 -21.66 -11.40 -9.27
C ASN A 29 -21.18 -10.94 -7.86
N LEU A 30 -19.90 -11.09 -7.53
CA LEU A 30 -19.36 -10.60 -6.24
C LEU A 30 -19.36 -9.07 -6.14
N TYR A 31 -18.92 -8.40 -7.21
CA TYR A 31 -18.81 -6.95 -7.27
C TYR A 31 -20.18 -6.28 -7.20
N THR A 32 -21.16 -6.81 -7.94
CA THR A 32 -22.53 -6.26 -7.94
C THR A 32 -23.28 -6.49 -6.64
N ILE A 33 -23.04 -7.60 -5.92
CA ILE A 33 -23.59 -7.84 -4.57
C ILE A 33 -23.20 -6.73 -3.59
N LEU A 34 -21.98 -6.20 -3.75
CA LEU A 34 -21.46 -5.09 -2.97
C LEU A 34 -21.82 -3.72 -3.56
N GLY A 35 -22.45 -3.65 -4.74
CA GLY A 35 -22.90 -2.41 -5.38
C GLY A 35 -21.90 -1.77 -6.36
N PHE A 36 -20.86 -2.49 -6.76
CA PHE A 36 -19.94 -2.06 -7.82
C PHE A 36 -20.47 -2.45 -9.21
N LYS A 37 -20.07 -1.68 -10.23
CA LYS A 37 -20.47 -1.95 -11.63
C LYS A 37 -19.81 -3.21 -12.18
N ASP A 38 -18.52 -3.35 -11.92
CA ASP A 38 -17.64 -4.40 -12.40
C ASP A 38 -16.35 -4.42 -11.56
N ILE A 39 -15.41 -5.28 -11.96
CA ILE A 39 -14.10 -5.40 -11.33
C ILE A 39 -13.28 -4.11 -11.42
N GLU A 40 -13.39 -3.37 -12.53
CA GLU A 40 -12.61 -2.16 -12.76
C GLU A 40 -13.08 -1.03 -11.83
N ASP A 41 -14.40 -0.85 -11.66
CA ASP A 41 -14.99 0.08 -10.69
C ASP A 41 -14.56 -0.25 -9.24
N PHE A 42 -14.51 -1.54 -8.89
CA PHE A 42 -14.02 -1.99 -7.59
C PHE A 42 -12.54 -1.67 -7.39
N GLU A 43 -11.67 -2.11 -8.30
CA GLU A 43 -10.22 -1.92 -8.19
C GLU A 43 -9.88 -0.41 -8.16
N ASN A 44 -10.52 0.42 -9.00
CA ASN A 44 -10.31 1.87 -9.02
C ASN A 44 -10.72 2.57 -7.71
N LYS A 45 -11.89 2.24 -7.16
CA LYS A 45 -12.37 2.85 -5.89
C LYS A 45 -11.53 2.40 -4.70
N THR A 46 -11.21 1.11 -4.67
CA THR A 46 -10.49 0.50 -3.55
C THR A 46 -9.03 0.95 -3.54
N SER A 47 -8.33 0.86 -4.68
CA SER A 47 -6.93 1.29 -4.80
C SER A 47 -6.75 2.76 -4.42
N LYS A 48 -7.61 3.67 -4.90
CA LYS A 48 -7.53 5.09 -4.57
C LYS A 48 -7.58 5.37 -3.08
N LEU A 49 -8.49 4.70 -2.35
CA LEU A 49 -8.63 4.91 -0.91
C LEU A 49 -7.51 4.23 -0.12
N VAL A 50 -7.19 2.98 -0.48
CA VAL A 50 -6.12 2.20 0.16
C VAL A 50 -4.77 2.90 -0.03
N ASN A 51 -4.42 3.32 -1.25
CA ASN A 51 -3.18 4.04 -1.54
C ASN A 51 -3.06 5.32 -0.71
N LYS A 52 -4.15 6.08 -0.57
CA LYS A 52 -4.18 7.27 0.30
C LYS A 52 -3.91 6.93 1.77
N LYS A 53 -4.50 5.85 2.29
CA LYS A 53 -4.32 5.42 3.69
C LYS A 53 -2.93 4.84 3.95
N VAL A 54 -2.40 4.06 3.02
CA VAL A 54 -1.03 3.54 3.06
C VAL A 54 -0.04 4.70 3.04
N TRP A 55 -0.19 5.63 2.09
CA TRP A 55 0.69 6.78 2.00
C TRP A 55 0.67 7.61 3.29
N GLN A 56 -0.52 7.88 3.85
CA GLN A 56 -0.61 8.58 5.14
C GLN A 56 0.14 7.85 6.25
N SER A 57 0.08 6.51 6.26
CA SER A 57 0.83 5.70 7.23
C SER A 57 2.34 5.85 7.05
N PHE A 58 2.84 5.92 5.81
CA PHE A 58 4.26 6.16 5.53
C PHE A 58 4.68 7.54 6.01
N VAL A 59 3.86 8.57 5.74
CA VAL A 59 4.12 9.94 6.21
C VAL A 59 4.17 10.01 7.73
N ASP A 60 3.32 9.25 8.42
CA ASP A 60 3.33 9.19 9.88
C ASP A 60 4.58 8.45 10.42
N CYS A 61 5.11 7.45 9.70
CA CYS A 61 6.41 6.86 10.01
C CYS A 61 7.55 7.87 9.80
N PHE A 62 7.61 8.53 8.64
CA PHE A 62 8.63 9.54 8.36
C PHE A 62 8.65 10.65 9.43
N ALA A 63 7.48 11.14 9.82
CA ALA A 63 7.39 12.19 10.84
C ALA A 63 7.94 11.77 12.21
N LYS A 64 7.88 10.48 12.55
CA LYS A 64 8.43 9.94 13.80
C LYS A 64 9.93 9.66 13.70
N GLU A 65 10.39 9.25 12.52
CA GLU A 65 11.74 8.70 12.32
C GLU A 65 12.73 9.70 11.72
N ILE A 66 12.27 10.88 11.27
CA ILE A 66 13.13 11.90 10.65
C ILE A 66 14.21 12.47 11.60
N ASP A 67 14.01 12.36 12.90
CA ASP A 67 14.98 12.73 13.94
C ASP A 67 15.46 11.52 14.76
N TYR A 68 15.12 10.30 14.32
CA TYR A 68 15.52 9.09 15.02
C TYR A 68 16.92 8.69 14.60
N ALA A 69 17.87 8.69 15.54
CA ALA A 69 19.30 8.54 15.27
C ALA A 69 19.67 7.34 14.38
N ALA A 70 18.93 6.22 14.46
CA ALA A 70 19.23 5.03 13.66
C ALA A 70 18.78 5.12 12.19
N THR A 71 17.89 6.05 11.84
CA THR A 71 17.31 6.17 10.48
C THR A 71 17.30 7.61 9.96
N GLU A 72 17.79 8.57 10.75
CA GLU A 72 17.67 10.00 10.52
C GLU A 72 18.13 10.40 9.10
N GLU A 73 19.32 9.96 8.70
CA GLU A 73 19.91 10.33 7.41
C GLU A 73 19.11 9.77 6.21
N VAL A 74 18.72 8.50 6.28
CA VAL A 74 17.89 7.84 5.27
C VAL A 74 16.53 8.51 5.15
N VAL A 75 15.84 8.74 6.28
CA VAL A 75 14.49 9.31 6.29
C VAL A 75 14.49 10.76 5.81
N LYS A 76 15.49 11.57 6.21
CA LYS A 76 15.65 12.93 5.70
C LYS A 76 15.80 12.95 4.18
N ASN A 77 16.64 12.08 3.62
CA ASN A 77 16.87 12.02 2.19
C ASN A 77 15.59 11.66 1.42
N ILE A 78 14.86 10.64 1.87
CA ILE A 78 13.58 10.24 1.27
C ILE A 78 12.56 11.39 1.33
N VAL A 79 12.37 11.98 2.51
CA VAL A 79 11.41 13.06 2.72
C VAL A 79 11.75 14.28 1.86
N CYS A 80 13.03 14.67 1.79
CA CYS A 80 13.47 15.81 1.00
C CYS A 80 13.30 15.56 -0.50
N ASN A 81 13.68 14.38 -1.00
CA ASN A 81 13.53 14.03 -2.41
C ASN A 81 12.05 14.08 -2.85
N ILE A 82 11.16 13.47 -2.08
CA ILE A 82 9.72 13.46 -2.39
C ILE A 82 9.12 14.86 -2.29
N ALA A 83 9.47 15.65 -1.27
CA ALA A 83 8.98 17.02 -1.15
C ALA A 83 9.48 17.91 -2.29
N LYS A 84 10.74 17.71 -2.72
CA LYS A 84 11.36 18.44 -3.83
C LYS A 84 10.78 18.06 -5.18
N SER A 85 10.44 16.80 -5.43
CA SER A 85 9.76 16.42 -6.67
C SER A 85 8.35 17.01 -6.77
N ASP A 86 7.75 17.38 -5.65
CA ASP A 86 6.48 18.10 -5.62
C ASP A 86 6.59 19.61 -5.83
N GLN A 87 7.52 20.24 -5.12
CA GLN A 87 7.60 21.70 -5.01
C GLN A 87 8.74 22.32 -5.84
N GLY A 88 9.60 21.49 -6.44
CA GLY A 88 10.74 21.92 -7.24
C GLY A 88 11.66 22.89 -6.48
N ASN A 89 12.10 23.94 -7.18
CA ASN A 89 13.01 24.96 -6.63
C ASN A 89 12.42 25.73 -5.43
N ALA A 90 11.10 25.74 -5.23
CA ALA A 90 10.49 26.36 -4.06
C ALA A 90 10.84 25.61 -2.76
N PHE A 91 11.29 24.35 -2.85
CA PHE A 91 11.69 23.55 -1.72
C PHE A 91 13.16 23.68 -1.32
N THR A 92 14.04 24.18 -2.19
CA THR A 92 15.51 24.18 -1.98
C THR A 92 15.94 24.78 -0.64
N LYS A 93 15.32 25.89 -0.21
CA LYS A 93 15.60 26.50 1.09
C LYS A 93 15.18 25.59 2.26
N THR A 94 14.07 24.88 2.10
CA THR A 94 13.54 23.96 3.12
C THR A 94 14.42 22.71 3.21
N GLU A 95 14.80 22.15 2.07
CA GLU A 95 15.76 21.04 1.94
C GLU A 95 17.09 21.36 2.66
N HIS A 96 17.71 22.51 2.34
CA HIS A 96 18.96 22.91 2.98
C HIS A 96 18.83 23.05 4.50
N LEU A 97 17.68 23.50 5.01
CA LEU A 97 17.46 23.61 6.46
C LEU A 97 17.31 22.26 7.15
N ILE A 98 16.87 21.21 6.44
CA ILE A 98 16.68 19.87 6.99
C ILE A 98 18.00 19.08 6.97
N LEU A 99 18.74 19.18 5.86
CA LEU A 99 19.95 18.39 5.63
C LEU A 99 21.20 18.96 6.32
N ASN A 100 21.20 20.24 6.71
CA ASN A 100 22.37 20.87 7.31
C ASN A 100 22.38 20.74 8.84
N GLU A 101 23.39 20.03 9.37
CA GLU A 101 23.54 19.74 10.81
C GLU A 101 23.79 20.98 11.69
N LYS A 102 24.32 22.07 11.13
CA LYS A 102 24.68 23.28 11.90
C LYS A 102 23.54 24.30 12.02
N GLN A 103 22.30 23.91 11.76
CA GLN A 103 21.16 24.81 11.75
C GLN A 103 20.57 25.05 13.13
N ASP A 104 19.95 26.22 13.30
CA ASP A 104 19.12 26.51 14.47
C ASP A 104 17.97 25.49 14.57
N ASN A 105 17.86 24.82 15.72
CA ASN A 105 16.90 23.74 15.94
C ASN A 105 15.45 24.17 15.64
N LYS A 106 15.06 25.40 15.96
CA LYS A 106 13.69 25.89 15.68
C LYS A 106 13.45 26.08 14.18
N LYS A 107 14.44 26.59 13.44
CA LYS A 107 14.34 26.70 11.98
C LYS A 107 14.27 25.33 11.30
N ARG A 108 15.08 24.37 11.73
CA ARG A 108 15.07 22.99 11.23
C ARG A 108 13.73 22.30 11.51
N GLU A 109 13.22 22.39 12.74
CA GLU A 109 11.93 21.82 13.11
C GLU A 109 10.77 22.39 12.25
N LYS A 110 10.77 23.71 12.01
CA LYS A 110 9.79 24.34 11.12
C LYS A 110 9.92 23.83 9.68
N ALA A 111 11.13 23.59 9.19
CA ALA A 111 11.37 23.03 7.87
C ALA A 111 10.86 21.58 7.75
N ILE A 112 11.12 20.74 8.77
CA ILE A 112 10.59 19.37 8.85
C ILE A 112 9.06 19.38 8.82
N ARG A 113 8.41 20.19 9.66
CA ARG A 113 6.94 20.31 9.66
C ARG A 113 6.39 20.71 8.29
N LYS A 114 7.09 21.61 7.59
CA LYS A 114 6.73 22.02 6.23
C LYS A 114 6.87 20.87 5.23
N ALA A 115 7.97 20.11 5.28
CA ALA A 115 8.19 18.95 4.43
C ALA A 115 7.11 17.87 4.65
N ILE A 116 6.83 17.50 5.90
CA ILE A 116 5.76 16.56 6.24
C ILE A 116 4.40 17.08 5.77
N SER A 117 4.12 18.38 5.88
CA SER A 117 2.89 18.95 5.35
C SER A 117 2.78 18.86 3.83
N ILE A 118 3.89 18.92 3.09
CA ILE A 118 3.90 18.71 1.62
C ILE A 118 3.57 17.25 1.34
N LEU A 119 4.24 16.32 2.00
CA LEU A 119 4.00 14.89 1.85
C LEU A 119 2.56 14.48 2.22
N ARG A 120 1.89 15.16 3.16
CA ARG A 120 0.46 14.90 3.45
C ARG A 120 -0.49 15.35 2.32
N LYS A 121 -0.05 16.28 1.47
CA LYS A 121 -0.87 16.91 0.42
C LYS A 121 -0.58 16.39 -0.98
N ILE A 122 0.60 15.80 -1.19
CA ILE A 122 0.99 15.20 -2.46
C ILE A 122 -0.03 14.13 -2.89
N ASN A 123 -0.21 13.97 -4.19
CA ASN A 123 -0.98 12.86 -4.74
C ASN A 123 -0.26 11.52 -4.39
N PRO A 124 -0.95 10.51 -3.82
CA PRO A 124 -0.33 9.25 -3.45
C PRO A 124 0.36 8.51 -4.61
N GLU A 125 -0.23 8.49 -5.81
CA GLU A 125 0.38 7.84 -6.98
C GLU A 125 1.71 8.51 -7.35
N LYS A 126 1.74 9.84 -7.36
CA LYS A 126 2.99 10.61 -7.57
C LYS A 126 4.03 10.28 -6.51
N ALA A 127 3.61 10.17 -5.24
CA ALA A 127 4.51 9.86 -4.14
C ALA A 127 5.08 8.44 -4.20
N PHE A 128 4.25 7.44 -4.52
CA PHE A 128 4.71 6.07 -4.70
C PHE A 128 5.64 5.94 -5.91
N ASN A 129 5.36 6.66 -7.00
CA ASN A 129 6.25 6.71 -8.16
C ASN A 129 7.63 7.28 -7.76
N GLU A 130 7.66 8.37 -7.00
CA GLU A 130 8.93 8.94 -6.52
C GLU A 130 9.66 7.98 -5.57
N LEU A 131 8.95 7.31 -4.66
CA LEU A 131 9.54 6.31 -3.78
C LEU A 131 10.15 5.14 -4.59
N SER A 132 9.49 4.71 -5.66
CA SER A 132 10.02 3.70 -6.59
C SER A 132 11.25 4.19 -7.35
N VAL A 133 11.32 5.47 -7.71
CA VAL A 133 12.51 6.06 -8.35
C VAL A 133 13.69 6.06 -7.37
N ILE A 134 13.47 6.47 -6.12
CA ILE A 134 14.51 6.45 -5.08
C ILE A 134 15.01 5.02 -4.85
N LYS A 135 14.09 4.04 -4.75
CA LYS A 135 14.45 2.63 -4.63
C LYS A 135 15.33 2.17 -5.81
N LYS A 136 14.91 2.45 -7.03
CA LYS A 136 15.67 2.07 -8.23
C LYS A 136 17.06 2.72 -8.27
N GLN A 137 17.17 4.00 -7.91
CA GLN A 137 18.46 4.69 -7.84
C GLN A 137 19.41 4.03 -6.85
N ALA A 138 18.88 3.58 -5.70
CA ALA A 138 19.66 2.86 -4.71
C ALA A 138 20.08 1.46 -5.18
N GLU A 139 19.18 0.72 -5.85
CA GLU A 139 19.51 -0.56 -6.50
C GLU A 139 20.61 -0.39 -7.56
N ASP A 140 20.45 0.57 -8.47
CA ASP A 140 21.38 0.84 -9.56
C ASP A 140 22.76 1.23 -9.01
N PHE A 141 22.81 2.07 -7.96
CA PHE A 141 24.07 2.49 -7.33
C PHE A 141 24.84 1.29 -6.75
N LEU A 142 24.18 0.40 -6.02
CA LEU A 142 24.81 -0.77 -5.40
C LEU A 142 25.33 -1.79 -6.43
N GLN A 143 24.79 -1.77 -7.66
CA GLN A 143 25.26 -2.64 -8.73
C GLN A 143 26.49 -2.08 -9.47
N THR A 144 26.85 -0.82 -9.26
CA THR A 144 27.97 -0.18 -9.95
C THR A 144 29.32 -0.81 -9.60
N ASP A 145 30.23 -0.84 -10.58
CA ASP A 145 31.59 -1.35 -10.39
C ASP A 145 32.40 -0.49 -9.39
N PHE A 146 32.04 0.79 -9.26
CA PHE A 146 32.60 1.69 -8.25
C PHE A 146 32.32 1.19 -6.82
N CYS A 147 31.06 0.85 -6.51
CA CYS A 147 30.70 0.28 -5.20
C CYS A 147 31.39 -1.08 -4.96
N LYS A 148 31.38 -1.96 -5.96
CA LYS A 148 32.04 -3.28 -5.87
C LYS A 148 33.55 -3.15 -5.63
N ALA A 149 34.19 -2.10 -6.11
CA ALA A 149 35.60 -1.81 -5.87
C ALA A 149 35.86 -1.19 -4.49
N GLN A 150 34.96 -0.35 -3.99
CA GLN A 150 35.13 0.41 -2.74
C GLN A 150 34.85 -0.42 -1.48
N SER A 151 33.97 -1.42 -1.55
CA SER A 151 33.67 -2.36 -0.45
C SER A 151 34.89 -3.11 0.11
N LYS A 152 36.02 -3.13 -0.63
CA LYS A 152 37.28 -3.74 -0.20
C LYS A 152 38.20 -2.84 0.64
N SER A 153 37.98 -1.51 0.73
CA SER A 153 39.03 -0.60 1.22
C SER A 153 38.67 0.39 2.34
N LEU A 154 37.44 0.44 2.86
CA LEU A 154 37.04 1.47 3.84
C LEU A 154 36.25 0.90 5.02
N GLN A 155 36.93 0.13 5.88
CA GLN A 155 36.45 -0.11 7.25
C GLN A 155 36.96 1.02 8.15
N GLY A 156 36.06 1.88 8.67
CA GLY A 156 36.40 2.73 9.84
C GLY A 156 36.01 4.22 9.81
N PHE A 157 35.37 4.74 8.77
CA PHE A 157 34.82 6.11 8.77
C PHE A 157 33.31 6.12 8.48
N ALA A 158 32.66 7.28 8.65
CA ALA A 158 31.23 7.55 8.46
C ALA A 158 30.54 6.67 7.40
N PRO A 159 29.24 6.33 7.55
CA PRO A 159 28.57 5.36 6.67
C PRO A 159 28.87 5.69 5.22
N SER A 160 29.50 4.73 4.53
CA SER A 160 29.87 4.91 3.13
C SER A 160 28.60 5.18 2.33
N GLY A 161 28.73 5.83 1.17
CA GLY A 161 27.58 6.01 0.27
C GLY A 161 26.86 4.66 0.00
N GLU A 162 27.63 3.58 -0.16
CA GLU A 162 27.11 2.21 -0.26
C GLU A 162 26.23 1.81 0.93
N GLN A 163 26.67 2.07 2.17
CA GLN A 163 25.88 1.77 3.36
C GLN A 163 24.57 2.57 3.38
N LEU A 164 24.60 3.86 3.05
CA LEU A 164 23.39 4.70 3.01
C LEU A 164 22.39 4.23 1.94
N PHE A 165 22.85 3.84 0.76
CA PHE A 165 21.97 3.30 -0.29
C PHE A 165 21.41 1.92 0.10
N ALA A 166 22.20 1.05 0.73
CA ALA A 166 21.72 -0.23 1.25
C ALA A 166 20.67 -0.06 2.37
N GLU A 167 20.90 0.87 3.30
CA GLU A 167 19.94 1.21 4.35
C GLU A 167 18.67 1.84 3.76
N THR A 168 18.79 2.67 2.73
CA THR A 168 17.65 3.24 2.00
C THR A 168 16.78 2.15 1.37
N LEU A 169 17.39 1.17 0.69
CA LEU A 169 16.64 0.03 0.13
C LEU A 169 15.91 -0.76 1.22
N LYS A 170 16.65 -1.15 2.26
CA LYS A 170 16.10 -1.92 3.38
C LYS A 170 14.92 -1.19 4.03
N TYR A 171 15.03 0.13 4.16
CA TYR A 171 13.97 0.96 4.72
C TYR A 171 12.72 0.99 3.82
N ILE A 172 12.88 1.20 2.51
CA ILE A 172 11.76 1.20 1.56
C ILE A 172 11.09 -0.18 1.53
N GLU A 173 11.85 -1.27 1.47
CA GLU A 173 11.31 -2.63 1.54
C GLU A 173 10.51 -2.89 2.82
N THR A 174 10.96 -2.32 3.94
CA THR A 174 10.23 -2.42 5.22
C THR A 174 8.88 -1.71 5.14
N LEU A 175 8.84 -0.53 4.51
CA LEU A 175 7.58 0.20 4.28
C LEU A 175 6.64 -0.58 3.35
N GLU A 176 7.17 -1.16 2.26
CA GLU A 176 6.40 -1.98 1.33
C GLU A 176 5.76 -3.19 2.05
N ARG A 177 6.55 -3.96 2.82
CA ARG A 177 6.01 -5.09 3.62
C ARG A 177 4.96 -4.64 4.63
N LEU A 178 5.18 -3.50 5.29
CA LEU A 178 4.18 -2.92 6.21
C LEU A 178 2.88 -2.56 5.48
N SER A 179 2.96 -2.11 4.23
CA SER A 179 1.79 -1.80 3.42
C SER A 179 1.01 -3.05 3.02
N GLU A 180 1.71 -4.12 2.62
CA GLU A 180 1.11 -5.39 2.22
C GLU A 180 0.30 -5.99 3.37
N VAL A 181 0.89 -6.05 4.57
CA VAL A 181 0.22 -6.56 5.79
C VAL A 181 -1.05 -5.77 6.13
N LYS A 182 -1.08 -4.47 5.81
CA LYS A 182 -2.23 -3.60 6.11
C LYS A 182 -3.26 -3.53 5.00
N LYS A 183 -2.89 -3.89 3.77
CA LYS A 183 -3.71 -3.68 2.57
C LYS A 183 -5.06 -4.38 2.68
N GLU A 184 -5.05 -5.67 3.02
CA GLU A 184 -6.27 -6.47 3.16
C GLU A 184 -7.22 -5.90 4.23
N GLY A 185 -6.67 -5.48 5.38
CA GLY A 185 -7.44 -4.83 6.44
C GLY A 185 -8.10 -3.53 5.98
N LEU A 186 -7.36 -2.70 5.24
CA LEU A 186 -7.89 -1.45 4.68
C LEU A 186 -8.98 -1.67 3.63
N VAL A 187 -8.82 -2.69 2.77
CA VAL A 187 -9.85 -3.11 1.81
C VAL A 187 -11.11 -3.55 2.55
N ARG A 188 -10.95 -4.39 3.58
CA ARG A 188 -12.06 -4.88 4.40
C ARG A 188 -12.82 -3.74 5.07
N ASP A 189 -12.11 -2.83 5.73
CA ASP A 189 -12.72 -1.66 6.39
C ASP A 189 -13.47 -0.78 5.40
N PHE A 190 -12.91 -0.58 4.19
CA PHE A 190 -13.59 0.15 3.13
C PHE A 190 -14.90 -0.54 2.72
N LEU A 191 -14.86 -1.85 2.47
CA LEU A 191 -16.04 -2.58 2.01
C LEU A 191 -17.14 -2.66 3.07
N LEU A 192 -16.78 -2.88 4.34
CA LEU A 192 -17.73 -2.86 5.47
C LEU A 192 -18.45 -1.51 5.55
N ASN A 193 -17.71 -0.40 5.39
CA ASN A 193 -18.30 0.92 5.37
C ASN A 193 -19.17 1.14 4.13
N HIS A 194 -18.72 0.69 2.96
CA HIS A 194 -19.42 0.83 1.68
C HIS A 194 -20.81 0.17 1.71
N VAL A 195 -20.91 -1.05 2.24
CA VAL A 195 -22.17 -1.81 2.25
C VAL A 195 -23.08 -1.51 3.43
N SER A 196 -22.65 -0.68 4.39
CA SER A 196 -23.43 -0.38 5.60
C SER A 196 -24.85 0.13 5.29
N LEU A 197 -24.99 0.98 4.27
CA LEU A 197 -26.30 1.48 3.79
C LEU A 197 -27.10 0.39 3.07
N LEU A 198 -26.43 -0.48 2.31
CA LEU A 198 -27.08 -1.60 1.60
C LEU A 198 -27.63 -2.64 2.58
N ASN A 199 -26.93 -2.90 3.68
CA ASN A 199 -27.39 -3.81 4.73
C ASN A 199 -28.63 -3.29 5.44
N LYS A 200 -28.72 -1.98 5.68
CA LYS A 200 -29.94 -1.35 6.21
C LYS A 200 -31.12 -1.45 5.24
N LYS A 201 -30.87 -1.20 3.95
CA LYS A 201 -31.92 -1.22 2.91
C LYS A 201 -32.39 -2.63 2.55
N TYR A 202 -31.49 -3.61 2.61
CA TYR A 202 -31.74 -5.00 2.19
C TYR A 202 -31.12 -5.98 3.21
N PRO A 203 -31.78 -6.20 4.35
CA PRO A 203 -31.24 -7.03 5.44
C PRO A 203 -31.17 -8.52 5.06
N LYS A 204 -32.09 -9.02 4.22
CA LYS A 204 -32.15 -10.43 3.81
C LYS A 204 -30.92 -10.90 3.01
N SER A 205 -30.18 -9.98 2.40
CA SER A 205 -28.98 -10.27 1.61
C SER A 205 -27.67 -9.99 2.36
N GLN A 206 -27.72 -9.67 3.66
CA GLN A 206 -26.55 -9.30 4.45
C GLN A 206 -25.48 -10.40 4.46
N GLY A 207 -25.86 -11.66 4.70
CA GLY A 207 -24.90 -12.78 4.74
C GLY A 207 -24.10 -12.92 3.44
N LYS A 208 -24.76 -12.79 2.28
CA LYS A 208 -24.08 -12.81 0.97
C LYS A 208 -23.04 -11.68 0.83
N ARG A 209 -23.33 -10.49 1.38
CA ARG A 209 -22.38 -9.37 1.37
C ARG A 209 -21.21 -9.62 2.30
N GLU A 210 -21.43 -10.21 3.46
CA GLU A 210 -20.36 -10.57 4.40
C GLU A 210 -19.40 -11.61 3.79
N ASP A 211 -19.94 -12.60 3.09
CA ASP A 211 -19.14 -13.58 2.34
C ASP A 211 -18.36 -12.91 1.21
N ALA A 212 -19.01 -12.03 0.42
CA ALA A 212 -18.36 -11.30 -0.65
C ALA A 212 -17.26 -10.35 -0.14
N ILE A 213 -17.46 -9.67 1.00
CA ILE A 213 -16.42 -8.88 1.67
C ILE A 213 -15.24 -9.76 2.04
N THR A 214 -15.49 -10.92 2.64
CA THR A 214 -14.43 -11.84 3.08
C THR A 214 -13.58 -12.29 1.90
N ILE A 215 -14.22 -12.67 0.78
CA ILE A 215 -13.53 -13.09 -0.44
C ILE A 215 -12.74 -11.92 -1.06
N LEU A 216 -13.36 -10.76 -1.24
CA LEU A 216 -12.74 -9.63 -1.95
C LEU A 216 -11.70 -8.86 -1.13
N SER A 217 -11.65 -9.05 0.19
CA SER A 217 -10.65 -8.42 1.05
C SER A 217 -9.34 -9.21 1.16
N SER A 218 -9.30 -10.47 0.68
CA SER A 218 -8.12 -11.32 0.75
C SER A 218 -7.68 -11.70 -0.66
N ASP A 219 -6.42 -11.47 -0.99
CA ASP A 219 -5.89 -11.80 -2.31
C ASP A 219 -5.90 -13.32 -2.53
N GLU A 220 -5.62 -14.11 -1.48
CA GLU A 220 -5.70 -15.58 -1.50
C GLU A 220 -7.13 -16.06 -1.81
N LEU A 221 -8.12 -15.59 -1.05
CA LEU A 221 -9.51 -16.01 -1.22
C LEU A 221 -10.09 -15.54 -2.56
N LYS A 222 -9.76 -14.31 -2.98
CA LYS A 222 -10.14 -13.78 -4.30
C LYS A 222 -9.61 -14.68 -5.41
N ASN A 223 -8.33 -15.05 -5.35
CA ASN A 223 -7.69 -15.91 -6.35
C ASN A 223 -8.28 -17.33 -6.34
N PHE A 224 -8.49 -17.91 -5.16
CA PHE A 224 -9.12 -19.23 -5.02
C PHE A 224 -10.54 -19.23 -5.61
N TYR A 225 -11.36 -18.23 -5.26
CA TYR A 225 -12.72 -18.11 -5.77
C TYR A 225 -12.74 -17.96 -7.29
N ASN A 226 -11.96 -17.03 -7.84
CA ASN A 226 -11.90 -16.79 -9.28
C ASN A 226 -11.48 -18.04 -10.05
N LYS A 227 -10.46 -18.75 -9.56
CA LYS A 227 -10.01 -20.01 -10.15
C LYS A 227 -11.09 -21.09 -10.07
N GLY A 228 -11.69 -21.29 -8.89
CA GLY A 228 -12.71 -22.31 -8.69
C GLY A 228 -13.96 -22.09 -9.53
N VAL A 229 -14.36 -20.83 -9.73
CA VAL A 229 -15.47 -20.47 -10.62
C VAL A 229 -15.11 -20.74 -12.08
N LYS A 230 -13.92 -20.33 -12.53
CA LYS A 230 -13.44 -20.58 -13.90
C LYS A 230 -13.35 -22.07 -14.24
N GLU A 231 -12.95 -22.88 -13.27
CA GLU A 231 -12.84 -24.34 -13.41
C GLU A 231 -14.17 -25.08 -13.24
N GLY A 232 -15.26 -24.36 -12.93
CA GLY A 232 -16.59 -24.95 -12.68
C GLY A 232 -16.70 -25.74 -11.37
N MET A 233 -15.70 -25.61 -10.49
CA MET A 233 -15.66 -26.21 -9.15
C MET A 233 -16.57 -25.48 -8.16
N LEU A 234 -16.78 -24.18 -8.38
CA LEU A 234 -17.60 -23.31 -7.54
C LEU A 234 -18.76 -22.73 -8.35
N GLN A 235 -19.93 -22.64 -7.70
CA GLN A 235 -21.03 -21.86 -8.26
C GLN A 235 -20.81 -20.37 -7.99
N PRO A 236 -21.12 -19.48 -8.97
CA PRO A 236 -21.01 -18.05 -8.79
C PRO A 236 -22.01 -17.54 -7.76
N MET A 237 -21.59 -16.65 -6.87
CA MET A 237 -22.47 -16.06 -5.86
C MET A 237 -23.45 -15.07 -6.50
N ALA A 238 -24.73 -15.43 -6.62
CA ALA A 238 -25.75 -14.54 -7.20
C ALA A 238 -26.58 -13.81 -6.12
N SER A 239 -27.00 -12.56 -6.40
CA SER A 239 -27.83 -11.73 -5.50
C SER A 239 -29.21 -12.32 -5.28
#